data_AF-A0AAW2WD65-F1
#
_entry.id   AF-A0AAW2WD65-F1
#
_cell.length_a   1.000
_cell.length_b   1.000
_cell.length_c   1.000
_cell.angle_alpha   90.00
_cell.angle_beta   90.00
_cell.angle_gamma   90.00
#
_symmetry.space_group_name_H-M   'P 1'
#
loop_
_entity.id
_entity.type
_entity.pdbx_description
1 polymer ?
#
loop_
_entity_poly.entity_id
_entity_poly.type
_entity_poly.pdbx_seq_one_letter_code
_entity_poly.pdbx_strand_id
1 'polypeptide(L)'
;MSSSHGLDIFSLRLRRSLVQPVTPGEIKNAVFDIDEVKAPGPDGYSSGFFKAAWPVVGEEVARAIMEFFRTGRLLKQVNTTLISLIPKVATPTTVAEFRPIFLL
;
A
#
# COMPACT_ATOMS: atom_id res chain seq x y z
N MET A 1 -8.35 7.58 -48.36
CA MET A 1 -7.64 6.32 -48.05
C MET A 1 -6.46 6.66 -47.19
N SER A 2 -6.33 5.96 -46.05
CA SER A 2 -5.20 5.95 -45.11
C SER A 2 -4.86 7.27 -44.40
N SER A 3 -4.49 7.31 -43.13
CA SER A 3 -4.54 6.37 -42.00
C SER A 3 -3.95 7.19 -40.86
N SER A 4 -4.75 7.56 -39.87
CA SER A 4 -4.24 8.14 -38.62
C SER A 4 -4.94 7.46 -37.44
N HIS A 5 -5.00 6.13 -37.50
CA HIS A 5 -5.29 5.28 -36.35
C HIS A 5 -3.98 5.08 -35.56
N GLY A 6 -3.58 6.15 -34.87
CA GLY A 6 -2.46 6.15 -33.94
C GLY A 6 -2.97 6.26 -32.52
N LEU A 7 -3.33 5.12 -31.92
CA LEU A 7 -3.17 4.85 -30.50
C LEU A 7 -3.84 5.84 -29.52
N ASP A 8 -5.18 5.84 -29.45
CA ASP A 8 -5.87 6.14 -28.18
C ASP A 8 -5.65 4.96 -27.22
N ILE A 9 -4.47 4.89 -26.61
CA ILE A 9 -4.03 3.77 -25.75
C ILE A 9 -4.86 3.60 -24.47
N PHE A 10 -5.80 4.51 -24.20
CA PHE A 10 -6.78 4.36 -23.14
C PHE A 10 -8.17 4.57 -23.72
N SER A 11 -8.81 3.46 -24.10
CA SER A 11 -10.27 3.38 -24.34
C SER A 11 -11.00 4.29 -23.34
N LEU A 12 -11.96 5.10 -23.81
CA LEU A 12 -12.77 5.98 -22.96
C LEU A 12 -13.34 5.26 -21.72
N ARG A 13 -13.57 3.94 -21.83
CA ARG A 13 -13.98 3.07 -20.73
C ARG A 13 -12.88 2.90 -19.67
N LEU A 14 -11.64 2.68 -20.06
CA LEU A 14 -10.49 2.52 -19.16
C LEU A 14 -10.15 3.83 -18.45
N ARG A 15 -10.29 4.98 -19.15
CA ARG A 15 -10.13 6.30 -18.51
C ARG A 15 -11.18 6.52 -17.42
N ARG A 16 -12.42 6.12 -17.68
CA ARG A 16 -13.52 6.22 -16.71
C ARG A 16 -13.38 5.27 -15.53
N SER A 17 -12.77 4.09 -15.71
CA SER A 17 -12.59 3.15 -14.59
C SER A 17 -11.52 3.62 -13.60
N LEU A 18 -10.50 4.35 -14.05
CA LEU A 18 -9.42 4.87 -13.20
C LEU A 18 -9.85 6.03 -12.27
N VAL A 19 -11.00 6.64 -12.52
CA VAL A 19 -11.54 7.76 -11.72
C VAL A 19 -12.74 7.35 -10.87
N GLN A 20 -13.06 6.06 -10.81
CA GLN A 20 -14.13 5.55 -9.96
C GLN A 20 -13.74 5.70 -8.48
N PRO A 21 -14.70 5.98 -7.58
CA PRO A 21 -14.47 5.91 -6.15
C PRO A 21 -14.02 4.51 -5.74
N VAL A 22 -13.02 4.45 -4.86
CA VAL A 22 -12.56 3.19 -4.27
C VAL A 22 -13.67 2.58 -3.41
N THR A 23 -13.87 1.28 -3.54
CA THR A 23 -14.90 0.53 -2.82
C THR A 23 -14.33 -0.28 -1.63
N PRO A 24 -15.14 -0.58 -0.61
CA PRO A 24 -14.72 -1.47 0.49
C PRO A 24 -14.27 -2.85 0.01
N GLY A 25 -14.85 -3.35 -1.09
CA GLY A 25 -14.48 -4.64 -1.68
C GLY A 25 -13.07 -4.61 -2.27
N GLU A 26 -12.73 -3.56 -3.02
CA GLU A 26 -11.37 -3.37 -3.56
C GLU A 26 -10.35 -3.24 -2.45
N ILE A 27 -10.69 -2.50 -1.38
CA ILE A 27 -9.82 -2.34 -0.20
C ILE A 27 -9.58 -3.69 0.47
N LYS A 28 -10.64 -4.47 0.71
CA LYS A 28 -10.51 -5.80 1.31
C LYS A 28 -9.62 -6.69 0.43
N ASN A 29 -9.89 -6.74 -0.87
CA ASN A 29 -9.11 -7.57 -1.78
C ASN A 29 -7.63 -7.17 -1.76
N ALA A 30 -7.33 -5.87 -1.79
CA ALA A 30 -5.96 -5.37 -1.72
C ALA A 30 -5.26 -5.77 -0.40
N VAL A 31 -5.95 -5.71 0.74
CA VAL A 31 -5.38 -6.14 2.04
C VAL A 31 -5.13 -7.66 2.06
N PHE A 32 -6.05 -8.45 1.48
CA PHE A 32 -5.94 -9.91 1.47
C PHE A 32 -4.91 -10.45 0.48
N ASP A 33 -4.57 -9.67 -0.55
CA ASP A 33 -3.52 -9.97 -1.53
C ASP A 33 -2.10 -9.80 -0.95
N ILE A 34 -1.95 -9.10 0.18
CA ILE A 34 -0.66 -8.94 0.85
C ILE A 34 -0.24 -10.27 1.47
N ASP A 35 0.94 -10.78 1.08
CA ASP A 35 1.52 -11.98 1.70
C ASP A 35 1.64 -11.83 3.23
N GLU A 36 1.31 -12.89 3.96
CA GLU A 36 1.25 -12.92 5.43
C GLU A 36 2.64 -12.94 6.07
N VAL A 37 3.66 -13.34 5.31
CA VAL A 37 5.05 -13.49 5.77
C VAL A 37 5.83 -12.16 5.72
N LYS A 38 5.17 -11.04 5.39
CA LYS A 38 5.82 -9.73 5.44
C LYS A 38 6.13 -9.32 6.87
N ALA A 39 7.26 -8.62 7.02
CA ALA A 39 7.67 -8.06 8.30
C ALA A 39 6.55 -7.17 8.88
N PRO A 40 6.32 -7.19 10.21
CA PRO A 40 5.32 -6.35 10.83
C PRO A 40 5.70 -4.87 10.73
N GLY A 41 4.69 -4.01 10.77
CA GLY A 41 4.88 -2.57 10.88
C GLY A 41 5.57 -2.18 12.20
N PRO A 42 5.90 -0.89 12.40
CA PRO A 42 6.45 -0.37 13.65
C PRO A 42 5.55 -0.63 14.89
N ASP A 43 4.27 -0.93 14.66
CA ASP A 43 3.29 -1.30 15.68
C ASP A 43 3.34 -2.78 16.09
N GLY A 44 4.11 -3.61 15.38
CA GLY A 44 4.24 -5.05 15.62
C GLY A 44 3.15 -5.89 14.95
N TYR A 45 2.24 -5.29 14.17
CA TYR A 45 1.18 -6.02 13.46
C TYR A 45 1.59 -6.34 12.02
N SER A 46 1.37 -7.59 11.60
CA SER A 46 1.57 -8.02 10.21
C SER A 46 0.29 -7.93 9.40
N SER A 47 0.40 -8.10 8.08
CA SER A 47 -0.77 -8.28 7.19
C SER A 47 -1.69 -9.41 7.65
N GLY A 48 -1.12 -10.49 8.20
CA GLY A 48 -1.88 -11.61 8.78
C GLY A 48 -2.78 -11.22 9.94
N PHE A 49 -2.35 -10.28 10.80
CA PHE A 49 -3.19 -9.73 11.86
C PHE A 49 -4.43 -9.04 11.29
N PHE A 50 -4.26 -8.16 10.30
CA PHE A 50 -5.38 -7.43 9.70
C PHE A 50 -6.36 -8.35 8.97
N LYS A 51 -5.87 -9.43 8.34
CA LYS A 51 -6.73 -10.47 7.74
C LYS A 51 -7.54 -11.21 8.81
N ALA A 52 -6.89 -11.65 9.89
CA ALA A 52 -7.55 -12.37 10.99
C ALA A 52 -8.56 -11.50 11.75
N ALA A 53 -8.20 -10.24 12.01
CA ALA A 53 -9.02 -9.25 12.72
C ALA A 53 -10.03 -8.53 11.81
N TRP A 54 -10.09 -8.84 10.50
CA TRP A 54 -10.94 -8.15 9.54
C TRP A 54 -12.42 -8.01 9.95
N PRO A 55 -13.07 -9.01 10.60
CA PRO A 55 -14.45 -8.86 11.08
C PRO A 55 -14.63 -7.76 12.14
N VAL A 56 -13.55 -7.36 12.80
CA VAL A 56 -13.55 -6.37 13.89
C VAL A 56 -13.05 -5.01 13.41
N VAL A 57 -11.98 -4.97 12.61
CA VAL A 57 -11.33 -3.69 12.21
C VAL A 57 -11.55 -3.30 10.75
N GLY A 58 -12.13 -4.19 9.93
CA GLY A 58 -12.20 -4.01 8.48
C GLY A 58 -13.07 -2.83 8.06
N GLU A 59 -14.12 -2.50 8.81
CA GLU A 59 -14.99 -1.36 8.51
C GLU A 59 -14.27 -0.03 8.74
N GLU A 60 -13.57 0.12 9.86
CA GLU A 60 -12.76 1.29 10.21
C GLU A 60 -11.63 1.49 9.20
N VAL A 61 -10.93 0.40 8.85
CA VAL A 61 -9.85 0.42 7.84
C VAL A 61 -10.40 0.87 6.49
N ALA A 62 -11.53 0.32 6.04
CA ALA A 62 -12.15 0.72 4.78
C ALA A 62 -12.58 2.19 4.80
N ARG A 63 -13.21 2.66 5.88
CA ARG A 63 -13.61 4.06 6.05
C ARG A 63 -12.41 5.01 5.99
N ALA A 64 -11.33 4.70 6.71
CA ALA A 64 -10.13 5.52 6.72
C ALA A 64 -9.50 5.64 5.33
N ILE A 65 -9.41 4.52 4.59
CA ILE A 65 -8.84 4.51 3.23
C ILE A 65 -9.74 5.28 2.26
N MET A 66 -11.07 5.08 2.30
CA MET A 66 -12.00 5.84 1.46
C MET A 66 -11.92 7.35 1.75
N GLU A 67 -11.82 7.75 3.02
CA GLU A 67 -11.65 9.15 3.41
C GLU A 67 -10.32 9.73 2.94
N PHE A 68 -9.25 8.94 2.93
CA PHE A 68 -7.97 9.32 2.33
C PHE A 68 -8.12 9.61 0.83
N PHE A 69 -8.78 8.73 0.06
CA PHE A 69 -9.02 8.97 -1.37
C PHE A 69 -9.91 10.20 -1.63
N ARG A 70 -10.80 10.54 -0.69
CA ARG A 70 -11.67 11.72 -0.79
C ARG A 70 -10.97 13.02 -0.44
N THR A 71 -10.08 13.01 0.56
CA THR A 71 -9.50 14.23 1.16
C THR A 71 -8.02 14.44 0.86
N GLY A 72 -7.31 13.38 0.44
CA GLY A 72 -5.85 13.35 0.33
C GLY A 72 -5.13 13.36 1.69
N ARG A 73 -5.83 13.14 2.81
CA ARG A 73 -5.26 13.23 4.16
C ARG A 73 -5.29 11.88 4.84
N LEU A 74 -4.12 11.44 5.31
CA LEU A 74 -3.97 10.26 6.15
C LEU A 74 -3.65 10.68 7.59
N LEU A 75 -4.08 9.89 8.57
CA LEU A 75 -3.68 10.11 9.96
C LEU A 75 -2.15 9.98 10.07
N LYS A 76 -1.50 10.98 10.69
CA LYS A 76 -0.03 11.03 10.81
C LYS A 76 0.57 9.76 11.40
N GLN A 77 -0.14 9.11 12.33
CA GLN A 77 0.29 7.89 12.98
C GLN A 77 0.42 6.71 11.99
N VAL A 78 -0.44 6.66 10.97
CA VAL A 78 -0.42 5.62 9.92
C VAL A 78 0.77 5.82 8.95
N ASN A 79 1.29 7.04 8.82
CA ASN A 79 2.47 7.35 8.00
C ASN A 79 3.82 7.10 8.73
N THR A 80 3.79 6.43 9.89
CA THR A 80 5.02 6.15 10.64
C THR A 80 5.66 4.88 10.08
N THR A 81 6.81 5.00 9.42
CA THR A 81 7.56 3.89 8.83
C THR A 81 8.77 3.54 9.70
N LEU A 82 9.02 2.26 9.93
CA LEU A 82 10.23 1.82 10.63
C LEU A 82 11.39 1.70 9.62
N ILE A 83 12.49 2.40 9.88
CA ILE A 83 13.71 2.25 9.09
C ILE A 83 14.54 1.14 9.73
N SER A 84 14.63 -0.01 9.06
CA SER A 84 15.54 -1.08 9.47
C SER A 84 16.84 -0.99 8.67
N LEU A 85 17.98 -1.11 9.35
CA LEU A 85 19.31 -1.04 8.75
C LEU A 85 19.86 -2.46 8.60
N ILE A 86 19.92 -2.96 7.36
CA ILE A 86 20.49 -4.28 7.08
C ILE A 86 22.01 -4.14 6.83
N PRO A 87 22.88 -4.85 7.56
CA PRO A 87 24.32 -4.86 7.31
C PRO A 87 24.64 -5.40 5.92
N LYS A 88 25.52 -4.73 5.17
CA LYS A 88 26.08 -5.23 3.89
C LYS A 88 27.32 -6.10 4.11
N VAL A 89 27.99 -5.94 5.26
CA VAL A 89 29.23 -6.62 5.63
C VAL A 89 29.11 -7.22 7.03
N ALA A 90 29.97 -8.18 7.37
CA ALA A 90 29.90 -8.92 8.64
C ALA A 90 30.10 -8.03 9.88
N THR A 91 30.84 -6.93 9.77
CA THR A 91 31.13 -6.02 10.87
C THR A 91 31.08 -4.58 10.37
N PRO A 92 29.88 -4.00 10.22
CA PRO A 92 29.75 -2.63 9.74
C PRO A 92 30.28 -1.65 10.79
N THR A 93 31.13 -0.73 10.36
CA THR A 93 31.73 0.35 11.17
C THR A 93 31.29 1.74 10.71
N THR A 94 30.69 1.84 9.52
CA THR A 94 30.21 3.09 8.92
C THR A 94 28.76 2.98 8.46
N VAL A 95 28.06 4.11 8.40
CA VAL A 95 26.65 4.17 7.95
C VAL A 95 26.47 3.70 6.51
N ALA A 96 27.48 3.91 5.64
CA ALA A 96 27.45 3.49 4.24
C ALA A 96 27.39 1.95 4.07
N GLU A 97 27.80 1.21 5.10
CA GLU A 97 27.78 -0.26 5.12
C GLU A 97 26.42 -0.84 5.49
N PHE A 98 25.42 -0.01 5.74
CA PHE A 98 24.04 -0.44 5.92
C PHE A 98 23.23 -0.18 4.64
N ARG A 99 22.27 -1.06 4.37
CA ARG A 99 21.19 -0.83 3.42
C ARG A 99 19.95 -0.48 4.24
N PRO A 100 19.46 0.78 4.17
CA PRO A 100 18.18 1.09 4.77
C PRO A 100 17.09 0.38 3.99
N ILE A 101 16.20 -0.28 4.71
CA ILE A 101 14.93 -0.75 4.19
C ILE A 101 13.80 -0.05 4.94
N PHE A 102 12.77 0.32 4.20
CA PHE A 102 11.56 0.89 4.75
C PHE A 102 10.59 -0.25 5.03
N LEU A 103 10.24 -0.41 6.30
CA LEU A 103 9.21 -1.34 6.75
C LEU A 103 7.94 -0.53 7.01
N LEU A 104 6.95 -0.73 6.14
CA LEU A 104 5.58 -0.24 6.32
C LEU A 104 4.82 -1.19 7.24
#